data_AF-A0A834MV39-F1
#
_entry.id   AF-A0A834MV39-F1
#
_cell.length_a   1.000
_cell.length_b   1.000
_cell.length_c   1.000
_cell.angle_alpha   90.00
_cell.angle_beta   90.00
_cell.angle_gamma   90.00
#
_symmetry.space_group_name_H-M   'P 1'
#
loop_
_entity.id
_entity.type
_entity.pdbx_description
1 polymer ?
#
loop_
_entity_poly.entity_id
_entity_poly.type
_entity_poly.pdbx_seq_one_letter_code
_entity_poly.pdbx_strand_id
1 'polypeptide(L)'
;MFHKVMSRVYNRTNQLNNTRFFSQKIETNTIEKTINQITLLGRVGGAPQERGTEKHPVVIFSLATHFNYKYENGEYLQKTDWHRICVFKPNLRESISNYMKKGQRVLVNGRLSYGEFKDDEGNTRVSTAVIADEVIFFQFFWLFFCILSWWGCTIVIKDSICEYIEYPVDVTTETLYINWETPFPSVAICIKFSIELKNKYNINKQQPLTLESSGSEKINITAEELLKSYQSLQIPCKDIFANCSWNNMKFDCCSEFKPLNKTGVGYCYVINSRHIKPYDNSNIKFWSNRTTENGNLVIDLIANKKSNSYIPRYITAYILDNLQLPNIATLPEYVVRSIRKGYSTRTEFSMVPIYNEQLVQSFSTKQRNCRFSHETDKDSMFQIYSRDSCAIEIYIQEMIKYCGCVSFYYLAPAGARTCNLTELQCLSENKKDILSLTTIKKKCYSLCEENTINVYHSEPIQFSHIDDEIIRIDFMSLARPFVQYRRYVVHSLLDVIVAVGSALGLFMGASILSFFEIPYWLFLRRDQIV
;
A
#
# COMPACT_ATOMS: atom_id res chain seq x y z
N MET A 1 -14.08 20.47 49.84
CA MET A 1 -13.65 19.46 50.84
C MET A 1 -12.13 19.32 50.84
N PHE A 2 -11.40 20.44 50.99
CA PHE A 2 -9.93 20.51 51.00
C PHE A 2 -9.41 21.50 52.08
N HIS A 3 -10.25 21.87 53.06
CA HIS A 3 -9.92 22.88 54.08
C HIS A 3 -9.89 22.33 55.52
N LYS A 4 -10.01 21.01 55.72
CA LYS A 4 -10.01 20.35 57.05
C LYS A 4 -8.84 19.39 57.30
N VAL A 5 -7.88 19.27 56.36
CA VAL A 5 -6.71 18.37 56.50
C VAL A 5 -5.42 19.13 56.84
N MET A 6 -5.30 20.41 56.48
CA MET A 6 -4.06 21.19 56.69
C MET A 6 -3.88 21.78 58.10
N SER A 7 -4.86 21.68 59.00
CA SER A 7 -4.69 22.13 60.40
C SER A 7 -4.18 21.05 61.37
N ARG A 8 -4.15 19.77 60.95
CA ARG A 8 -3.62 18.67 61.78
C ARG A 8 -2.12 18.41 61.61
N VAL A 9 -1.50 18.94 60.56
CA VAL A 9 -0.06 18.76 60.29
C VAL A 9 0.76 19.85 60.98
N TYR A 10 0.22 21.06 61.17
CA TYR A 10 0.95 22.18 61.79
C TYR A 10 1.10 22.07 63.33
N ASN A 11 0.24 21.31 64.01
CA ASN A 11 0.29 21.15 65.47
C ASN A 11 0.97 19.86 65.96
N ARG A 12 1.61 19.08 65.06
CA ARG A 12 2.38 17.87 65.44
C ARG A 12 3.90 18.05 65.38
N THR A 13 4.38 19.25 65.08
CA THR A 13 5.81 19.58 64.98
C THR A 13 6.37 20.29 66.21
N ASN A 14 5.54 20.69 67.19
CA ASN A 14 5.99 21.43 68.39
C ASN A 14 5.86 20.68 69.73
N GLN A 15 5.79 19.34 69.72
CA GLN A 15 5.73 18.53 70.95
C GLN A 15 6.76 17.39 71.03
N LEU A 16 7.95 17.58 70.44
CA LEU A 16 9.11 16.72 70.71
C LEU A 16 10.37 17.54 71.01
N ASN A 17 10.22 18.66 71.73
CA ASN A 17 11.32 19.30 72.44
C ASN A 17 11.10 19.09 73.94
N ASN A 18 12.06 18.41 74.58
CA ASN A 18 12.17 18.05 76.00
C ASN A 18 11.70 16.65 76.41
N THR A 19 12.51 15.65 76.06
CA THR A 19 12.85 14.61 77.03
C THR A 19 14.37 14.46 77.07
N ARG A 20 14.95 14.70 78.24
CA ARG A 20 16.36 14.45 78.55
C ARG A 20 16.64 12.96 78.35
N PHE A 21 17.28 12.60 77.24
CA PHE A 21 17.86 11.28 77.10
C PHE A 21 19.20 11.27 77.84
N PHE A 22 19.29 10.37 78.81
CA PHE A 22 20.53 9.90 79.42
C PHE A 22 21.59 9.72 78.33
N SER A 23 22.74 10.37 78.50
CA SER A 23 23.94 10.09 77.70
C SER A 23 24.48 8.71 78.09
N GLN A 24 23.89 7.64 77.56
CA GLN A 24 24.64 6.41 77.34
C GLN A 24 25.56 6.69 76.16
N LYS A 25 26.86 6.76 76.44
CA LYS A 25 27.91 6.84 75.43
C LYS A 25 27.89 5.52 74.64
N ILE A 26 27.06 5.45 73.60
CA ILE A 26 27.15 4.40 72.61
C ILE A 26 28.42 4.72 71.84
N GLU A 27 29.47 3.93 72.05
CA GLU A 27 30.60 3.87 71.13
C GLU A 27 30.06 3.44 69.78
N THR A 28 29.69 4.41 68.95
CA THR A 28 29.58 4.19 67.53
C THR A 28 31.00 3.90 67.06
N ASN A 29 31.31 2.61 66.85
CA ASN A 29 32.45 2.21 66.04
C ASN A 29 32.26 2.88 64.67
N THR A 30 32.78 4.09 64.55
CA THR A 30 32.89 4.82 63.29
C THR A 30 33.98 4.11 62.52
N ILE A 31 33.59 3.02 61.87
CA ILE A 31 34.46 2.28 60.97
C ILE A 31 34.84 3.25 59.85
N GLU A 32 36.11 3.61 59.81
CA GLU A 32 36.68 4.43 58.76
C GLU A 32 36.43 3.75 57.40
N LYS A 33 35.87 4.50 56.44
CA LYS A 33 35.66 4.00 55.08
C LYS A 33 36.91 4.27 54.26
N THR A 34 37.77 3.26 54.14
CA THR A 34 38.93 3.29 53.23
C THR A 34 38.61 2.59 51.91
N ILE A 35 39.26 3.00 50.82
CA ILE A 35 39.10 2.38 49.49
C ILE A 35 40.39 1.65 49.08
N ASN A 36 40.25 0.37 48.78
CA ASN A 36 41.31 -0.45 48.19
C ASN A 36 40.70 -1.21 47.01
N GLN A 37 40.93 -0.68 45.81
CA GLN A 37 40.38 -1.20 44.57
C GLN A 37 41.47 -1.25 43.51
N ILE A 38 41.57 -2.38 42.82
CA ILE A 38 42.46 -2.59 41.69
C ILE A 38 41.69 -3.21 40.53
N THR A 39 41.86 -2.65 39.34
CA THR A 39 41.24 -3.13 38.10
C THR A 39 42.34 -3.41 37.08
N LEU A 40 42.48 -4.67 36.69
CA LEU A 40 43.53 -5.13 35.77
C LEU A 40 42.91 -5.74 34.53
N LEU A 41 43.34 -5.29 33.35
CA LEU A 41 43.00 -5.90 32.07
C LEU A 41 44.27 -6.52 31.47
N GLY A 42 44.32 -7.84 31.40
CA GLY A 42 45.54 -8.54 31.01
C GLY A 42 45.28 -9.90 30.37
N ARG A 43 46.37 -10.62 30.08
CA ARG A 43 46.32 -11.99 29.58
C ARG A 43 46.77 -12.98 30.64
N VAL A 44 46.06 -14.09 30.75
CA VAL A 44 46.38 -15.15 31.71
C VAL A 44 47.69 -15.85 31.30
N GLY A 45 48.68 -15.90 32.19
CA GLY A 45 50.00 -16.48 31.92
C GLY A 45 50.06 -18.00 31.98
N GLY A 46 49.39 -18.57 32.99
CA GLY A 46 49.33 -20.02 33.23
C GLY A 46 47.90 -20.44 33.56
N ALA A 47 47.59 -21.73 33.36
CA ALA A 47 46.29 -22.27 33.75
C ALA A 47 46.05 -22.07 35.26
N PRO A 48 44.81 -21.83 35.69
CA PRO A 48 44.48 -21.66 37.10
C PRO A 48 44.85 -22.91 37.91
N GLN A 49 45.46 -22.70 39.08
CA GLN A 49 45.83 -23.75 40.02
C GLN A 49 44.98 -23.63 41.28
N GLU A 50 44.34 -24.73 41.68
CA GLU A 50 43.68 -24.84 42.98
C GLU A 50 44.73 -25.09 44.07
N ARG A 51 44.75 -24.22 45.08
CA ARG A 51 45.59 -24.32 46.28
C ARG A 51 44.76 -24.05 47.53
N GLY A 52 45.26 -24.45 48.70
CA GLY A 52 44.60 -24.20 49.98
C GLY A 52 44.13 -25.47 50.68
N THR A 53 43.54 -25.29 51.86
CA THR A 53 43.01 -26.39 52.70
C THR A 53 41.55 -26.65 52.38
N GLU A 54 41.02 -27.84 52.68
CA GLU A 54 39.60 -28.19 52.45
C GLU A 54 38.60 -27.15 53.01
N LYS A 55 38.95 -26.46 54.11
CA LYS A 55 38.13 -25.40 54.71
C LYS A 55 38.19 -24.06 53.95
N HIS A 56 39.29 -23.75 53.26
CA HIS A 56 39.50 -22.49 52.54
C HIS A 56 40.25 -22.73 51.22
N PRO A 57 39.57 -23.26 50.18
CA PRO A 57 40.20 -23.47 48.88
C PRO A 57 40.28 -22.16 48.10
N VAL A 58 41.36 -21.98 47.33
CA VAL A 58 41.73 -20.77 46.61
C VAL A 58 42.19 -21.12 45.21
N VAL A 59 41.73 -20.39 44.20
CA VAL A 59 42.23 -20.53 42.82
C VAL A 59 43.24 -19.41 42.55
N ILE A 60 44.43 -19.78 42.07
CA ILE A 60 45.52 -18.84 41.81
C ILE A 60 45.92 -18.91 40.33
N PHE A 61 46.05 -17.76 39.69
CA PHE A 61 46.59 -17.64 38.33
C PHE A 61 47.43 -16.37 38.18
N SER A 62 48.31 -16.34 37.17
CA SER A 62 49.11 -15.16 36.83
C SER A 62 48.45 -14.36 35.71
N LEU A 63 48.47 -13.04 35.83
CA LEU A 63 47.96 -12.10 34.83
C LEU A 63 49.08 -11.19 34.35
N ALA A 64 49.36 -11.19 33.05
CA ALA A 64 50.31 -10.28 32.43
C ALA A 64 49.62 -8.97 32.02
N THR A 65 50.20 -7.85 32.43
CA THR A 65 49.89 -6.51 31.90
C THR A 65 51.14 -5.94 31.23
N HIS A 66 50.98 -5.32 30.06
CA HIS A 66 52.09 -4.75 29.31
C HIS A 66 52.07 -3.22 29.37
N PHE A 67 53.25 -2.62 29.49
CA PHE A 67 53.47 -1.18 29.37
C PHE A 67 54.52 -0.92 28.29
N ASN A 68 54.17 -0.14 27.27
CA ASN A 68 55.06 0.23 26.19
C ASN A 68 55.59 1.64 26.45
N TYR A 69 56.90 1.82 26.43
CA TYR A 69 57.52 3.14 26.54
C TYR A 69 58.48 3.39 25.38
N LYS A 70 58.45 4.64 24.89
CA LYS A 70 59.26 5.09 23.76
C LYS A 70 60.55 5.69 24.30
N TYR A 71 61.69 5.18 23.86
CA TYR A 71 62.98 5.80 24.15
C TYR A 71 63.22 7.01 23.24
N GLU A 72 64.11 7.92 23.65
CA GLU A 72 64.51 9.11 22.86
C GLU A 72 65.03 8.75 21.46
N ASN A 73 65.54 7.52 21.28
CA ASN A 73 66.03 6.96 20.03
C ASN A 73 64.91 6.48 19.07
N GLY A 74 63.63 6.61 19.45
CA GLY A 74 62.49 6.22 18.63
C GLY A 74 62.06 4.75 18.74
N GLU A 75 62.84 3.90 19.40
CA GLU A 75 62.50 2.48 19.65
C GLU A 75 61.49 2.33 20.81
N TYR A 76 60.53 1.40 20.65
CA TYR A 76 59.55 1.04 21.67
C TYR A 76 60.02 -0.21 22.43
N LEU A 77 60.10 -0.14 23.76
CA LEU A 77 60.35 -1.31 24.61
C LEU A 77 59.07 -1.69 25.36
N GLN A 78 58.70 -2.97 25.28
CA GLN A 78 57.54 -3.53 25.95
C GLN A 78 57.96 -4.19 27.27
N LYS A 79 57.57 -3.59 28.40
CA LYS A 79 57.74 -4.17 29.73
C LYS A 79 56.49 -4.94 30.13
N THR A 80 56.66 -6.12 30.73
CA THR A 80 55.54 -6.96 31.20
C THR A 80 55.59 -7.10 32.71
N ASP A 81 54.52 -6.69 33.37
CA ASP A 81 54.32 -6.88 34.80
C ASP A 81 53.38 -8.07 35.04
N TRP A 82 53.79 -8.93 35.98
CA TRP A 82 53.07 -10.15 36.33
C TRP A 82 52.36 -9.98 37.65
N HIS A 83 51.04 -10.06 37.62
CA HIS A 83 50.19 -9.94 38.80
C HIS A 83 49.71 -11.32 39.23
N ARG A 84 49.86 -11.63 40.53
CA ARG A 84 49.33 -12.86 41.12
C ARG A 84 47.88 -12.63 41.54
N ILE A 85 46.94 -13.31 40.90
CA ILE A 85 45.51 -13.20 41.19
C ILE A 85 45.07 -14.38 42.05
N CYS A 86 44.41 -14.10 43.17
CA CYS A 86 43.85 -15.08 44.10
C CYS A 86 42.34 -14.92 44.18
N VAL A 87 41.60 -16.00 43.98
CA VAL A 87 40.14 -16.01 43.97
C VAL A 87 39.66 -16.87 45.13
N PHE A 88 38.83 -16.31 46.02
CA PHE A 88 38.29 -17.01 47.19
C PHE A 88 36.79 -17.34 47.07
N LYS A 89 36.03 -16.52 46.32
CA LYS A 89 34.57 -16.70 46.17
C LYS A 89 34.26 -18.06 45.50
N PRO A 90 33.42 -18.93 46.09
CA PRO A 90 33.21 -20.30 45.62
C PRO A 90 32.77 -20.38 44.16
N ASN A 91 31.71 -19.64 43.78
CA ASN A 91 31.17 -19.65 42.41
C ASN A 91 32.18 -19.16 41.37
N LEU A 92 33.02 -18.19 41.75
CA LEU A 92 34.03 -17.62 40.85
C LEU A 92 35.23 -18.56 40.70
N ARG A 93 35.61 -19.29 41.76
CA ARG A 93 36.66 -20.32 41.73
C ARG A 93 36.30 -21.43 40.77
N GLU A 94 35.09 -22.00 40.88
CA GLU A 94 34.61 -23.06 39.99
C GLU A 94 34.57 -22.59 38.52
N SER A 95 34.08 -21.36 38.29
CA SER A 95 34.02 -20.79 36.94
C SER A 95 35.41 -20.59 36.34
N ILE A 96 36.37 -20.11 37.12
CA ILE A 96 37.74 -19.89 36.65
C ILE A 96 38.44 -21.23 36.41
N SER A 97 38.34 -22.18 37.33
CA SER A 97 38.96 -23.50 37.21
C SER A 97 38.47 -24.25 35.96
N ASN A 98 37.16 -24.20 35.66
CA ASN A 98 36.55 -24.91 34.54
C ASN A 98 36.72 -24.19 33.18
N TYR A 99 36.64 -22.86 33.14
CA TYR A 99 36.53 -22.11 31.87
C TYR A 99 37.77 -21.30 31.49
N MET A 100 38.67 -20.98 32.43
CA MET A 100 39.83 -20.13 32.15
C MET A 100 40.97 -20.91 31.50
N LYS A 101 41.44 -20.44 30.33
CA LYS A 101 42.60 -21.02 29.62
C LYS A 101 43.81 -20.08 29.64
N LYS A 102 45.01 -20.66 29.54
CA LYS A 102 46.25 -19.90 29.32
C LYS A 102 46.12 -19.02 28.08
N GLY A 103 46.55 -17.76 28.19
CA GLY A 103 46.52 -16.75 27.13
C GLY A 103 45.19 -15.99 27.00
N GLN A 104 44.14 -16.38 27.72
CA GLN A 104 42.84 -15.71 27.65
C GLN A 104 42.90 -14.29 28.21
N ARG A 105 42.21 -13.36 27.56
CA ARG A 105 42.12 -11.97 28.02
C ARG A 105 40.99 -11.85 29.03
N VAL A 106 41.30 -11.34 30.22
CA VAL A 106 40.34 -11.20 31.32
C VAL A 106 40.45 -9.83 31.98
N LEU A 107 39.32 -9.27 32.40
CA LEU A 107 39.26 -8.13 33.30
C LEU A 107 39.12 -8.67 34.72
N VAL A 108 40.04 -8.31 35.60
CA VAL A 108 40.01 -8.66 37.02
C VAL A 108 39.72 -7.39 37.81
N ASN A 109 38.64 -7.39 38.59
CA ASN A 109 38.35 -6.36 39.57
C ASN A 109 38.49 -6.95 40.97
N GLY A 110 39.16 -6.24 41.86
CA GLY A 110 39.44 -6.76 43.19
C GLY A 110 40.17 -5.75 44.07
N ARG A 111 40.90 -6.27 45.04
CA ARG A 111 41.67 -5.49 46.01
C ARG A 111 43.09 -6.02 46.16
N LEU A 112 44.04 -5.13 46.46
CA LEU A 112 45.42 -5.52 46.71
C LEU A 112 45.57 -6.05 48.14
N SER A 113 46.25 -7.16 48.31
CA SER A 113 46.54 -7.76 49.61
C SER A 113 48.01 -8.17 49.69
N TYR A 114 48.65 -7.77 50.79
CA TYR A 114 49.99 -8.23 51.14
C TYR A 114 49.84 -9.41 52.11
N GLY A 115 50.53 -10.50 51.83
CA GLY A 115 50.58 -11.68 52.68
C GLY A 115 52.02 -12.14 52.88
N GLU A 116 52.27 -12.85 53.96
CA GLU A 116 53.58 -13.48 54.21
C GLU A 116 53.45 -14.98 54.06
N PHE A 117 54.36 -15.59 53.31
CA PHE A 117 54.48 -17.04 53.26
C PHE A 117 55.91 -17.44 53.59
N LYS A 118 56.06 -18.60 54.23
CA LYS A 118 57.36 -19.19 54.53
C LYS A 118 57.76 -20.09 53.38
N ASP A 119 58.96 -19.89 52.85
CA ASP A 119 59.57 -20.83 51.91
C ASP A 119 59.95 -22.14 52.65
N ASP A 120 60.21 -23.21 51.89
CA ASP A 120 60.60 -24.52 52.42
C ASP A 120 61.90 -24.48 53.27
N GLU A 121 62.68 -23.41 53.14
CA GLU A 121 63.89 -23.10 53.92
C GLU A 121 63.62 -22.28 55.20
N GLY A 122 62.34 -22.02 55.54
CA GLY A 122 61.92 -21.30 56.74
C GLY A 122 61.97 -19.77 56.66
N ASN A 123 62.39 -19.21 55.53
CA ASN A 123 62.49 -17.77 55.31
C ASN A 123 61.11 -17.13 55.03
N THR A 124 60.75 -16.07 55.74
CA THR A 124 59.51 -15.30 55.52
C THR A 124 59.66 -14.38 54.30
N ARG A 125 58.88 -14.63 53.24
CA ARG A 125 58.80 -13.75 52.06
C ARG A 125 57.46 -13.02 52.02
N VAL A 126 57.53 -11.71 51.79
CA VAL A 126 56.34 -10.88 51.56
C VAL A 126 55.87 -11.08 50.12
N SER A 127 54.62 -11.49 49.95
CA SER A 127 53.94 -11.65 48.67
C SER A 127 52.87 -10.60 48.52
N THR A 128 52.86 -9.93 47.37
CA THR A 128 51.70 -9.12 46.96
C THR A 128 50.78 -9.98 46.09
N ALA A 129 49.50 -10.00 46.40
CA ALA A 129 48.48 -10.71 45.61
C ALA A 129 47.24 -9.83 45.44
N VAL A 130 46.57 -9.98 44.30
CA VAL A 130 45.29 -9.33 44.03
C VAL A 130 44.18 -10.31 44.37
N ILE A 131 43.36 -9.97 45.35
CA ILE A 131 42.16 -10.73 45.67
C ILE A 131 41.06 -10.32 44.71
N ALA A 132 40.71 -11.20 43.78
CA ALA A 132 39.68 -10.93 42.78
C ALA A 132 38.28 -11.05 43.40
N ASP A 133 37.51 -9.97 43.31
CA ASP A 133 36.10 -9.95 43.67
C ASP A 133 35.22 -10.31 42.46
N GLU A 134 35.68 -10.01 41.24
CA GLU A 134 35.01 -10.32 39.97
C GLU A 134 36.04 -10.55 38.85
N VAL A 135 35.77 -11.52 37.97
CA VAL A 135 36.57 -11.77 36.76
C VAL A 135 35.62 -11.89 35.56
N ILE A 136 35.79 -11.00 34.57
CA ILE A 136 34.98 -10.98 33.36
C ILE A 136 35.77 -11.59 32.20
N PHE A 137 35.20 -12.62 31.58
CA PHE A 137 35.74 -13.25 30.37
C PHE A 137 35.24 -12.52 29.13
N PHE A 138 36.15 -12.14 28.22
CA PHE A 138 35.80 -11.40 27.00
C PHE A 138 35.38 -12.28 25.81
N GLN A 139 35.02 -13.54 26.00
CA GLN A 139 34.85 -14.46 24.88
C GLN A 139 33.38 -14.84 24.62
N PHE A 140 32.95 -14.56 23.38
CA PHE A 140 31.73 -15.03 22.70
C PHE A 140 30.36 -14.61 23.25
N PHE A 141 30.21 -14.36 24.55
CA PHE A 141 28.93 -13.93 25.14
C PHE A 141 28.40 -12.67 24.46
N TRP A 142 29.19 -11.60 24.46
CA TRP A 142 28.81 -10.33 23.82
C TRP A 142 28.65 -10.46 22.31
N LEU A 143 29.45 -11.32 21.66
CA LEU A 143 29.35 -11.55 20.21
C LEU A 143 28.03 -12.22 19.84
N PHE A 144 27.55 -13.18 20.64
CA PHE A 144 26.23 -13.79 20.46
C PHE A 144 25.10 -12.75 20.58
N PHE A 145 25.13 -11.91 21.62
CA PHE A 145 24.12 -10.86 21.79
C PHE A 145 24.19 -9.78 20.70
N CYS A 146 25.38 -9.41 20.23
CA CYS A 146 25.53 -8.51 19.10
C CYS A 146 24.95 -9.11 17.81
N ILE A 147 25.22 -10.39 17.53
CA ILE A 147 24.64 -11.09 16.36
C ILE A 147 23.11 -11.15 16.48
N LEU A 148 22.59 -11.51 17.64
CA LEU A 148 21.14 -11.58 17.87
C LEU A 148 20.48 -10.20 17.72
N SER A 149 21.14 -9.14 18.24
CA SER A 149 20.68 -7.75 18.10
C SER A 149 20.68 -7.31 16.64
N TRP A 150 21.75 -7.61 15.89
CA TRP A 150 21.83 -7.30 14.46
C TRP A 150 20.80 -8.07 13.64
N TRP A 151 20.58 -9.34 13.95
CA TRP A 151 19.56 -10.15 13.30
C TRP A 151 18.16 -9.56 13.54
N GLY A 152 17.84 -9.18 14.79
CA GLY A 152 16.59 -8.47 15.11
C GLY A 152 16.44 -7.15 14.35
N CYS A 153 17.51 -6.34 14.29
CA CYS A 153 17.54 -5.10 13.52
C CYS A 153 17.22 -5.33 12.03
N THR A 154 17.82 -6.35 11.41
CA THR A 154 17.58 -6.65 9.98
C THR A 154 16.15 -7.09 9.70
N ILE A 155 15.50 -7.81 10.62
CA ILE A 155 14.10 -8.21 10.47
C ILE A 155 13.19 -6.99 10.50
N VAL A 156 13.35 -6.13 11.51
CA VAL A 156 12.53 -4.92 11.64
C VAL A 156 12.68 -4.00 10.42
N ILE A 157 13.93 -3.77 9.97
CA ILE A 157 14.18 -2.96 8.77
C ILE A 157 13.55 -3.59 7.52
N LYS A 158 13.70 -4.91 7.36
CA LYS A 158 13.11 -5.62 6.23
C LYS A 158 11.60 -5.49 6.22
N ASP A 159 10.95 -5.72 7.36
CA ASP A 159 9.49 -5.66 7.48
C ASP A 159 8.97 -4.24 7.20
N SER A 160 9.61 -3.20 7.74
CA SER A 160 9.24 -1.80 7.42
C SER A 160 9.41 -1.45 5.94
N ILE A 161 10.46 -1.97 5.28
CA ILE A 161 10.65 -1.77 3.84
C ILE A 161 9.60 -2.55 3.02
N CYS A 162 9.30 -3.79 3.41
CA CYS A 162 8.28 -4.60 2.76
C CYS A 162 6.91 -3.92 2.85
N GLU A 163 6.54 -3.41 4.03
CA GLU A 163 5.26 -2.72 4.25
C GLU A 163 5.13 -1.46 3.37
N TYR A 164 6.21 -0.68 3.23
CA TYR A 164 6.25 0.47 2.31
C TYR A 164 6.16 0.09 0.82
N ILE A 165 6.73 -1.04 0.42
CA ILE A 165 6.70 -1.49 -0.98
C ILE A 165 5.35 -2.09 -1.34
N GLU A 166 4.76 -2.87 -0.43
CA GLU A 166 3.57 -3.68 -0.69
C GLU A 166 2.26 -2.96 -0.32
N TYR A 167 2.24 -2.21 0.79
CA TYR A 167 1.04 -1.56 1.34
C TYR A 167 1.21 -0.08 1.70
N PRO A 168 1.74 0.80 0.81
CA PRO A 168 1.94 2.22 1.15
C PRO A 168 0.64 3.03 1.22
N VAL A 169 -0.44 2.56 0.60
CA VAL A 169 -1.70 3.30 0.41
C VAL A 169 -2.88 2.41 0.78
N ASP A 170 -3.83 2.97 1.54
CA ASP A 170 -5.04 2.27 1.97
C ASP A 170 -6.31 3.12 1.73
N VAL A 171 -7.48 2.49 1.81
CA VAL A 171 -8.79 3.11 1.58
C VAL A 171 -9.68 2.93 2.80
N THR A 172 -10.13 4.04 3.37
CA THR A 172 -11.09 4.06 4.48
C THR A 172 -12.39 4.77 4.09
N THR A 173 -13.42 4.60 4.91
CA THR A 173 -14.71 5.27 4.73
C THR A 173 -14.81 6.47 5.67
N GLU A 174 -15.21 7.62 5.15
CA GLU A 174 -15.52 8.81 5.93
C GLU A 174 -16.99 9.20 5.79
N THR A 175 -17.62 9.58 6.91
CA THR A 175 -19.04 9.98 6.97
C THR A 175 -19.24 11.47 7.28
N LEU A 176 -18.17 12.21 7.59
CA LEU A 176 -18.22 13.57 8.12
C LEU A 176 -17.89 14.67 7.08
N TYR A 177 -17.98 14.38 5.79
CA TYR A 177 -17.65 15.36 4.76
C TYR A 177 -18.82 16.30 4.47
N ILE A 178 -18.57 17.60 4.65
CA ILE A 178 -19.61 18.66 4.63
C ILE A 178 -19.81 19.26 3.22
N ASN A 179 -18.79 19.14 2.37
CA ASN A 179 -18.76 19.70 1.01
C ASN A 179 -18.74 18.55 0.01
N TRP A 180 -19.91 18.15 -0.49
CA TRP A 180 -20.01 17.22 -1.61
C TRP A 180 -20.24 17.98 -2.91
N GLU A 181 -19.37 17.74 -3.87
CA GLU A 181 -19.56 18.08 -5.27
C GLU A 181 -19.35 16.80 -6.06
N THR A 182 -20.42 16.04 -6.25
CA THR A 182 -20.34 14.75 -6.95
C THR A 182 -20.93 14.93 -8.34
N PRO A 183 -20.18 14.61 -9.41
CA PRO A 183 -20.72 14.62 -10.76
C PRO A 183 -21.83 13.57 -10.84
N PHE A 184 -22.96 13.91 -11.48
CA PHE A 184 -23.99 12.91 -11.79
C PHE A 184 -23.38 11.81 -12.68
N PRO A 185 -23.82 10.54 -12.59
CA PRO A 185 -23.21 9.50 -13.40
C PRO A 185 -23.44 9.75 -14.90
N SER A 186 -22.58 9.16 -15.71
CA SER A 186 -22.73 9.13 -17.16
C SER A 186 -23.84 8.16 -17.53
N VAL A 187 -24.77 8.60 -18.38
CA VAL A 187 -25.83 7.75 -18.91
C VAL A 187 -25.58 7.49 -20.39
N ALA A 188 -25.44 6.22 -20.77
CA ALA A 188 -25.23 5.81 -22.15
C ALA A 188 -26.46 5.04 -22.68
N ILE A 189 -27.05 5.53 -23.76
CA ILE A 189 -28.13 4.85 -24.48
C ILE A 189 -27.54 4.21 -25.73
N CYS A 190 -27.49 2.88 -25.73
CA CYS A 190 -26.92 2.10 -26.81
C CYS A 190 -27.99 1.36 -27.59
N ILE A 191 -27.88 1.47 -28.90
CA ILE A 191 -28.76 0.79 -29.85
C ILE A 191 -27.95 -0.34 -30.48
N LYS A 192 -28.39 -1.57 -30.21
CA LYS A 192 -27.80 -2.77 -30.79
C LYS A 192 -28.59 -3.18 -32.03
N PHE A 193 -28.04 -2.90 -33.21
CA PHE A 193 -28.63 -3.34 -34.45
C PHE A 193 -28.35 -4.83 -34.67
N SER A 194 -29.41 -5.60 -34.91
CA SER A 194 -29.28 -7.04 -35.23
C SER A 194 -29.95 -7.44 -36.55
N ILE A 195 -30.65 -6.51 -37.23
CA ILE A 195 -31.71 -6.87 -38.19
C ILE A 195 -31.55 -6.25 -39.59
N GLU A 196 -30.90 -5.10 -39.79
CA GLU A 196 -30.88 -4.49 -41.14
C GLU A 196 -29.88 -5.11 -42.13
N LEU A 197 -28.81 -5.76 -41.67
CA LEU A 197 -27.97 -6.59 -42.55
C LEU A 197 -28.70 -7.87 -43.00
N LYS A 198 -29.61 -8.41 -42.18
CA LYS A 198 -30.33 -9.66 -42.50
C LYS A 198 -31.30 -9.49 -43.65
N ASN A 199 -32.03 -8.37 -43.67
CA ASN A 199 -33.02 -8.09 -44.72
C ASN A 199 -32.37 -7.63 -46.02
N LYS A 200 -31.22 -6.94 -45.97
CA LYS A 200 -30.50 -6.48 -47.16
C LYS A 200 -29.69 -7.58 -47.86
N TYR A 201 -29.26 -8.60 -47.11
CA TYR A 201 -28.40 -9.68 -47.60
C TYR A 201 -28.98 -11.09 -47.44
N ASN A 202 -30.28 -11.23 -47.18
CA ASN A 202 -30.97 -12.53 -47.13
C ASN A 202 -30.33 -13.58 -46.18
N ILE A 203 -29.73 -13.12 -45.08
CA ILE A 203 -29.11 -14.01 -44.07
C ILE A 203 -30.24 -14.64 -43.24
N ASN A 204 -30.25 -15.97 -43.14
CA ASN A 204 -31.33 -16.78 -42.56
C ASN A 204 -31.88 -16.26 -41.21
N LYS A 205 -33.21 -16.35 -41.08
CA LYS A 205 -34.06 -15.65 -40.10
C LYS A 205 -33.88 -15.99 -38.61
N GLN A 206 -32.94 -16.83 -38.19
CA GLN A 206 -33.01 -17.43 -36.83
C GLN A 206 -31.99 -17.00 -35.77
N GLN A 207 -30.97 -16.19 -36.04
CA GLN A 207 -30.02 -15.81 -34.98
C GLN A 207 -29.62 -14.33 -35.03
N PRO A 208 -29.54 -13.61 -33.90
CA PRO A 208 -28.98 -12.26 -33.85
C PRO A 208 -27.58 -12.25 -34.49
N LEU A 209 -27.13 -11.10 -35.02
CA LEU A 209 -25.73 -10.85 -35.37
C LEU A 209 -24.85 -10.77 -34.10
N THR A 210 -25.00 -11.79 -33.25
CA THR A 210 -23.95 -12.29 -32.39
C THR A 210 -22.97 -13.05 -33.26
N LEU A 211 -21.78 -13.23 -32.71
CA LEU A 211 -20.70 -14.11 -33.13
C LEU A 211 -21.14 -15.59 -33.26
N GLU A 212 -22.22 -15.85 -33.98
CA GLU A 212 -22.84 -17.15 -34.22
C GLU A 212 -23.60 -17.06 -35.55
N SER A 213 -22.92 -17.42 -36.65
CA SER A 213 -23.62 -17.84 -37.86
C SER A 213 -22.83 -18.93 -38.56
N SER A 214 -23.06 -20.16 -38.12
CA SER A 214 -22.84 -21.36 -38.91
C SER A 214 -24.02 -21.53 -39.88
N GLY A 215 -23.85 -21.15 -41.15
CA GLY A 215 -24.77 -21.60 -42.20
C GLY A 215 -25.07 -20.59 -43.32
N SER A 216 -24.58 -20.99 -44.49
CA SER A 216 -25.06 -20.77 -45.87
C SER A 216 -24.94 -19.39 -46.56
N GLU A 217 -24.37 -19.50 -47.77
CA GLU A 217 -24.05 -18.52 -48.83
C GLU A 217 -22.91 -17.54 -48.55
N LYS A 218 -21.82 -17.69 -49.32
CA LYS A 218 -20.63 -16.82 -49.30
C LYS A 218 -20.97 -15.46 -49.88
N ILE A 219 -21.61 -14.64 -49.07
CA ILE A 219 -21.80 -13.23 -49.38
C ILE A 219 -20.45 -12.54 -49.11
N ASN A 220 -19.72 -12.25 -50.19
CA ASN A 220 -18.40 -11.62 -50.11
C ASN A 220 -18.58 -10.10 -49.95
N ILE A 221 -18.93 -9.65 -48.75
CA ILE A 221 -19.00 -8.22 -48.41
C ILE A 221 -17.64 -7.75 -47.91
N THR A 222 -17.20 -6.62 -48.47
CA THR A 222 -15.94 -5.96 -48.10
C THR A 222 -16.09 -5.21 -46.77
N ALA A 223 -14.98 -5.04 -46.05
CA ALA A 223 -14.97 -4.30 -44.79
C ALA A 223 -15.41 -2.83 -44.96
N GLU A 224 -15.13 -2.22 -46.11
CA GLU A 224 -15.58 -0.85 -46.44
C GLU A 224 -17.09 -0.75 -46.55
N GLU A 225 -17.74 -1.74 -47.15
CA GLU A 225 -19.21 -1.82 -47.23
C GLU A 225 -19.83 -2.05 -45.86
N LEU A 226 -19.19 -2.83 -44.98
CA LEU A 226 -19.63 -2.98 -43.59
C LEU A 226 -19.49 -1.66 -42.82
N LEU A 227 -18.41 -0.91 -43.02
CA LEU A 227 -18.22 0.40 -42.40
C LEU A 227 -19.23 1.43 -42.89
N LYS A 228 -19.49 1.49 -44.20
CA LYS A 228 -20.55 2.33 -44.79
C LYS A 228 -21.93 1.93 -44.28
N SER A 229 -22.19 0.63 -44.16
CA SER A 229 -23.43 0.13 -43.57
C SER A 229 -23.55 0.55 -42.11
N TYR A 230 -22.49 0.43 -41.31
CA TYR A 230 -22.47 0.89 -39.92
C TYR A 230 -22.69 2.39 -39.79
N GLN A 231 -22.12 3.20 -40.69
CA GLN A 231 -22.37 4.65 -40.75
C GLN A 231 -23.82 4.96 -41.11
N SER A 232 -24.44 4.17 -42.01
CA SER A 232 -25.86 4.33 -42.33
C SER A 232 -26.82 3.96 -41.18
N LEU A 233 -26.34 3.19 -40.18
CA LEU A 233 -27.08 2.89 -38.95
C LEU A 233 -27.07 4.06 -37.94
N GLN A 234 -26.37 5.16 -38.22
CA GLN A 234 -26.41 6.34 -37.37
C GLN A 234 -27.77 7.02 -37.48
N ILE A 235 -28.63 6.72 -36.51
CA ILE A 235 -29.92 7.40 -36.38
C ILE A 235 -29.66 8.81 -35.84
N PRO A 236 -30.17 9.86 -36.51
CA PRO A 236 -30.09 11.24 -36.01
C PRO A 236 -30.64 11.35 -34.59
N CYS A 237 -29.98 12.14 -33.73
CA CYS A 237 -30.39 12.30 -32.34
C CYS A 237 -31.88 12.72 -32.19
N LYS A 238 -32.39 13.56 -33.11
CA LYS A 238 -33.78 14.03 -33.11
C LYS A 238 -34.82 12.93 -33.32
N ASP A 239 -34.41 11.80 -33.90
CA ASP A 239 -35.30 10.66 -34.17
C ASP A 239 -35.31 9.65 -33.00
N ILE A 240 -34.39 9.81 -32.04
CA ILE A 240 -34.28 8.98 -30.83
C ILE A 240 -34.87 9.71 -29.63
N PHE A 241 -34.49 10.97 -29.41
CA PHE A 241 -34.83 11.72 -28.20
C PHE A 241 -36.01 12.65 -28.45
N ALA A 242 -37.03 12.58 -27.59
CA ALA A 242 -38.17 13.50 -27.59
C ALA A 242 -37.92 14.69 -26.66
N ASN A 243 -37.81 14.43 -25.36
CA ASN A 243 -37.64 15.45 -24.33
C ASN A 243 -36.64 14.95 -23.27
N CYS A 244 -35.82 15.86 -22.75
CA CYS A 244 -34.93 15.57 -21.63
C CYS A 244 -35.13 16.63 -20.56
N SER A 245 -35.12 16.21 -19.30
CA SER A 245 -35.15 17.12 -18.16
C SER A 245 -34.17 16.71 -17.08
N TRP A 246 -33.62 17.71 -16.42
CA TRP A 246 -32.73 17.60 -15.28
C TRP A 246 -33.32 18.40 -14.12
N ASN A 247 -33.63 17.74 -13.00
CA ASN A 247 -34.30 18.34 -11.84
C ASN A 247 -35.54 19.16 -12.28
N ASN A 248 -36.38 18.56 -13.12
CA ASN A 248 -37.58 19.16 -13.74
C ASN A 248 -37.33 20.34 -14.71
N MET A 249 -36.08 20.77 -14.93
CA MET A 249 -35.75 21.76 -15.95
C MET A 249 -35.49 21.08 -17.30
N LYS A 250 -36.24 21.46 -18.33
CA LYS A 250 -36.06 20.92 -19.68
C LYS A 250 -34.77 21.46 -20.32
N PHE A 251 -34.07 20.59 -21.04
CA PHE A 251 -32.90 20.96 -21.84
C PHE A 251 -32.93 20.27 -23.21
N ASP A 252 -32.14 20.77 -24.15
CA ASP A 252 -32.02 20.16 -25.47
C ASP A 252 -31.19 18.86 -25.39
N CYS A 253 -31.85 17.71 -25.55
CA CYS A 253 -31.22 16.40 -25.53
C CYS A 253 -30.00 16.31 -26.45
N CYS A 254 -30.09 16.83 -27.67
CA CYS A 254 -29.05 16.65 -28.70
C CYS A 254 -27.84 17.59 -28.50
N SER A 255 -28.02 18.64 -27.70
CA SER A 255 -26.91 19.50 -27.28
C SER A 255 -25.99 18.80 -26.29
N GLU A 256 -26.52 17.91 -25.44
CA GLU A 256 -25.79 17.26 -24.36
C GLU A 256 -25.45 15.78 -24.64
N PHE A 257 -26.38 15.01 -25.21
CA PHE A 257 -26.10 13.64 -25.65
C PHE A 257 -25.22 13.67 -26.90
N LYS A 258 -24.01 13.13 -26.79
CA LYS A 258 -23.05 13.03 -27.89
C LYS A 258 -22.79 11.58 -28.28
N PRO A 259 -22.52 11.31 -29.56
CA PRO A 259 -22.15 9.97 -29.99
C PRO A 259 -20.83 9.56 -29.33
N LEU A 260 -20.80 8.36 -28.77
CA LEU A 260 -19.60 7.76 -28.20
C LEU A 260 -18.81 7.03 -29.29
N ASN A 261 -17.48 7.01 -29.14
CA ASN A 261 -16.62 6.21 -30.01
C ASN A 261 -16.96 4.71 -29.93
N LYS A 262 -16.57 3.96 -30.97
CA LYS A 262 -16.85 2.54 -31.11
C LYS A 262 -16.25 1.70 -29.97
N THR A 263 -17.08 1.20 -29.06
CA THR A 263 -16.68 0.38 -27.89
C THR A 263 -17.09 -1.10 -27.98
N GLY A 264 -17.62 -1.55 -29.13
CA GLY A 264 -18.08 -2.92 -29.32
C GLY A 264 -19.58 -3.14 -29.09
N VAL A 265 -20.20 -2.37 -28.19
CA VAL A 265 -21.61 -2.58 -27.75
C VAL A 265 -22.63 -2.21 -28.84
N GLY A 266 -22.30 -1.26 -29.72
CA GLY A 266 -23.18 -0.76 -30.76
C GLY A 266 -22.95 0.72 -31.01
N TYR A 267 -23.97 1.40 -31.52
CA TYR A 267 -23.96 2.86 -31.62
C TYR A 267 -24.61 3.43 -30.36
N CYS A 268 -23.90 4.31 -29.65
CA CYS A 268 -24.33 4.81 -28.34
C CYS A 268 -24.31 6.35 -28.30
N TYR A 269 -25.32 6.93 -27.66
CA TYR A 269 -25.32 8.32 -27.25
C TYR A 269 -25.06 8.39 -25.75
N VAL A 270 -24.13 9.23 -25.32
CA VAL A 270 -23.73 9.36 -23.93
C VAL A 270 -23.79 10.82 -23.48
N ILE A 271 -24.17 11.02 -22.22
CA ILE A 271 -24.19 12.32 -21.53
C ILE A 271 -23.26 12.27 -20.32
N ASN A 272 -22.67 13.40 -19.95
CA ASN A 272 -21.84 13.54 -18.74
C ASN A 272 -20.60 12.61 -18.69
N SER A 273 -20.08 12.18 -19.85
CA SER A 273 -18.87 11.35 -19.94
C SER A 273 -17.64 12.17 -20.31
N ARG A 274 -16.50 11.91 -19.64
CA ARG A 274 -15.20 12.54 -19.93
C ARG A 274 -14.55 12.04 -21.23
N HIS A 275 -15.01 10.91 -21.77
CA HIS A 275 -14.46 10.31 -23.00
C HIS A 275 -14.88 11.01 -24.30
N ILE A 276 -15.80 12.00 -24.25
CA ILE A 276 -16.28 12.71 -25.45
C ILE A 276 -15.31 13.83 -25.88
N LYS A 277 -14.98 14.77 -24.97
CA LYS A 277 -13.87 15.72 -25.16
C LYS A 277 -13.05 15.80 -23.86
N PRO A 278 -11.79 15.38 -23.88
CA PRO A 278 -11.06 15.12 -22.63
C PRO A 278 -10.40 16.35 -22.00
N TYR A 279 -10.27 17.47 -22.72
CA TYR A 279 -9.50 18.64 -22.28
C TYR A 279 -10.32 19.83 -21.78
N ASP A 280 -11.64 19.72 -21.72
CA ASP A 280 -12.49 20.79 -21.22
C ASP A 280 -13.37 20.28 -20.07
N ASN A 281 -13.13 20.81 -18.86
CA ASN A 281 -13.97 20.55 -17.68
C ASN A 281 -15.43 21.01 -17.89
N SER A 282 -15.71 21.75 -18.97
CA SER A 282 -17.06 22.17 -19.37
C SER A 282 -18.01 21.02 -19.76
N ASN A 283 -17.50 19.79 -19.95
CA ASN A 283 -18.31 18.65 -20.38
C ASN A 283 -19.13 18.00 -19.26
N ILE A 284 -18.72 18.15 -18.00
CA ILE A 284 -19.54 17.71 -16.87
C ILE A 284 -20.41 18.88 -16.45
N LYS A 285 -21.65 18.89 -16.93
CA LYS A 285 -22.62 19.95 -16.60
C LYS A 285 -23.55 19.57 -15.47
N PHE A 286 -23.78 18.28 -15.28
CA PHE A 286 -24.73 17.78 -14.31
C PHE A 286 -24.00 17.37 -13.03
N TRP A 287 -24.19 18.20 -12.00
CA TRP A 287 -23.59 18.02 -10.67
C TRP A 287 -24.69 17.89 -9.62
N SER A 288 -24.42 17.06 -8.62
CA SER A 288 -25.20 16.99 -7.39
C SER A 288 -24.37 17.64 -6.28
N ASN A 289 -24.80 18.83 -5.86
CA ASN A 289 -24.20 19.60 -4.78
C ASN A 289 -25.26 19.95 -3.71
N ARG A 290 -24.92 20.81 -2.74
CA ARG A 290 -25.85 21.22 -1.67
C ARG A 290 -27.00 22.13 -2.15
N THR A 291 -26.79 22.83 -3.24
CA THR A 291 -27.73 23.82 -3.80
C THR A 291 -28.67 23.23 -4.84
N THR A 292 -28.25 22.18 -5.53
CA THR A 292 -29.06 21.41 -6.48
C THR A 292 -29.82 20.33 -5.71
N GLU A 293 -30.99 19.93 -6.21
CA GLU A 293 -31.67 18.72 -5.73
C GLU A 293 -30.78 17.48 -5.92
N ASN A 294 -31.18 16.33 -5.34
CA ASN A 294 -30.39 15.09 -5.31
C ASN A 294 -29.91 14.62 -6.70
N GLY A 295 -30.57 15.07 -7.76
CA GLY A 295 -30.27 14.74 -9.15
C GLY A 295 -31.31 13.79 -9.70
N ASN A 296 -32.13 14.29 -10.63
CA ASN A 296 -33.13 13.52 -11.36
C ASN A 296 -32.99 13.81 -12.86
N LEU A 297 -32.62 12.78 -13.62
CA LEU A 297 -32.51 12.84 -15.08
C LEU A 297 -33.64 12.04 -15.71
N VAL A 298 -34.57 12.73 -16.39
CA VAL A 298 -35.67 12.10 -17.12
C VAL A 298 -35.43 12.23 -18.62
N ILE A 299 -35.57 11.13 -19.33
CA ILE A 299 -35.31 11.02 -20.76
C ILE A 299 -36.54 10.36 -21.40
N ASP A 300 -37.17 11.09 -22.32
CA ASP A 300 -38.24 10.58 -23.17
C ASP A 300 -37.67 10.22 -24.54
N LEU A 301 -37.84 8.97 -24.96
CA LEU A 301 -37.42 8.45 -26.26
C LEU A 301 -38.63 8.25 -27.18
N ILE A 302 -38.42 8.49 -28.47
CA ILE A 302 -39.43 8.33 -29.53
C ILE A 302 -39.46 6.86 -29.99
N ALA A 303 -40.63 6.24 -30.01
CA ALA A 303 -40.87 4.86 -30.42
C ALA A 303 -41.89 4.71 -31.56
N ASN A 304 -41.96 5.68 -32.49
CA ASN A 304 -42.89 5.74 -33.63
C ASN A 304 -42.65 4.62 -34.68
N LYS A 305 -43.65 4.28 -35.51
CA LYS A 305 -43.59 3.33 -36.66
C LYS A 305 -42.44 3.54 -37.65
N LYS A 306 -42.05 4.79 -37.99
CA LYS A 306 -40.86 5.07 -38.83
C LYS A 306 -39.56 4.68 -38.11
N SER A 307 -39.51 5.00 -36.82
CA SER A 307 -38.41 4.61 -35.94
C SER A 307 -38.43 3.10 -35.65
N ASN A 308 -39.59 2.44 -35.70
CA ASN A 308 -39.78 1.00 -35.48
C ASN A 308 -39.11 0.10 -36.53
N SER A 309 -38.72 0.65 -37.69
CA SER A 309 -37.86 -0.05 -38.67
C SER A 309 -36.40 -0.13 -38.19
N TYR A 310 -35.95 0.87 -37.42
CA TYR A 310 -34.56 1.05 -36.99
C TYR A 310 -34.35 0.73 -35.50
N ILE A 311 -35.38 0.90 -34.67
CA ILE A 311 -35.36 0.63 -33.23
C ILE A 311 -35.43 -0.89 -33.04
N PRO A 312 -34.36 -1.54 -32.54
CA PRO A 312 -34.41 -2.93 -32.15
C PRO A 312 -35.46 -3.13 -31.05
N ARG A 313 -35.99 -4.35 -30.91
CA ARG A 313 -36.94 -4.71 -29.83
C ARG A 313 -36.45 -4.38 -28.40
N TYR A 314 -35.18 -4.01 -28.22
CA TYR A 314 -34.56 -3.69 -26.94
C TYR A 314 -33.56 -2.52 -27.10
N ILE A 315 -33.92 -1.32 -26.62
CA ILE A 315 -32.95 -0.26 -26.32
C ILE A 315 -32.28 -0.62 -25.01
N THR A 316 -30.98 -0.36 -24.88
CA THR A 316 -30.22 -0.63 -23.65
C THR A 316 -29.68 0.67 -23.10
N ALA A 317 -30.05 1.00 -21.86
CA ALA A 317 -29.48 2.13 -21.14
C ALA A 317 -28.51 1.62 -20.06
N TYR A 318 -27.36 2.30 -19.95
CA TYR A 318 -26.31 2.04 -18.99
C TYR A 318 -26.14 3.26 -18.10
N ILE A 319 -26.05 3.03 -16.79
CA ILE A 319 -25.60 4.02 -15.81
C ILE A 319 -24.16 3.68 -15.44
N LEU A 320 -23.25 4.64 -15.64
CA LEU A 320 -21.81 4.44 -15.55
C LEU A 320 -21.17 5.61 -14.80
N ASP A 321 -20.01 5.40 -14.21
CA ASP A 321 -19.19 6.53 -13.75
C ASP A 321 -18.76 7.39 -14.95
N ASN A 322 -18.48 8.68 -14.73
CA ASN A 322 -18.11 9.62 -15.80
C ASN A 322 -16.79 9.26 -16.51
N LEU A 323 -15.95 8.41 -15.90
CA LEU A 323 -14.71 7.87 -16.46
C LEU A 323 -14.87 6.46 -17.05
N GLN A 324 -16.01 5.79 -16.90
CA GLN A 324 -16.24 4.44 -17.42
C GLN A 324 -16.74 4.44 -18.88
N LEU A 325 -16.63 3.29 -19.55
CA LEU A 325 -17.14 3.08 -20.91
C LEU A 325 -18.00 1.81 -20.99
N PRO A 326 -19.09 1.81 -21.77
CA PRO A 326 -19.88 0.61 -21.99
C PRO A 326 -19.07 -0.41 -22.80
N ASN A 327 -18.87 -1.60 -22.23
CA ASN A 327 -18.07 -2.68 -22.82
C ASN A 327 -18.84 -4.02 -22.74
N ILE A 328 -18.72 -4.84 -23.78
CA ILE A 328 -19.32 -6.19 -23.85
C ILE A 328 -18.62 -7.15 -22.88
N ALA A 329 -17.32 -6.99 -22.65
CA ALA A 329 -16.54 -7.90 -21.81
C ALA A 329 -16.77 -7.65 -20.31
N THR A 330 -16.90 -6.39 -19.92
CA THR A 330 -17.12 -5.94 -18.54
C THR A 330 -18.55 -5.44 -18.35
N LEU A 331 -19.55 -6.13 -18.93
CA LEU A 331 -20.96 -5.75 -18.82
C LEU A 331 -21.28 -5.40 -17.37
N PRO A 332 -21.48 -4.12 -17.02
CA PRO A 332 -21.81 -3.76 -15.66
C PRO A 332 -23.15 -4.40 -15.33
N GLU A 333 -23.34 -4.82 -14.08
CA GLU A 333 -24.60 -5.40 -13.59
C GLU A 333 -25.81 -4.48 -13.81
N TYR A 334 -25.57 -3.19 -14.05
CA TYR A 334 -26.57 -2.12 -14.10
C TYR A 334 -27.02 -1.79 -15.52
N VAL A 335 -27.55 -2.80 -16.19
CA VAL A 335 -28.26 -2.61 -17.46
C VAL A 335 -29.73 -2.40 -17.16
N VAL A 336 -30.31 -1.26 -17.58
CA VAL A 336 -31.77 -1.13 -17.64
C VAL A 336 -32.25 -2.00 -18.80
N ARG A 337 -32.46 -3.29 -18.49
CA ARG A 337 -33.03 -4.26 -19.42
C ARG A 337 -34.53 -4.09 -19.39
N SER A 338 -35.18 -4.18 -20.56
CA SER A 338 -36.65 -4.15 -20.71
C SER A 338 -37.29 -2.75 -20.83
N ILE A 339 -36.66 -1.86 -21.59
CA ILE A 339 -37.30 -0.64 -22.05
C ILE A 339 -38.44 -1.04 -23.01
N ARG A 340 -39.70 -0.95 -22.55
CA ARG A 340 -40.90 -1.30 -23.31
C ARG A 340 -41.68 -0.02 -23.65
N LYS A 341 -42.33 -0.01 -24.81
CA LYS A 341 -43.21 1.10 -25.23
C LYS A 341 -44.37 1.25 -24.24
N GLY A 342 -44.71 2.49 -23.86
CA GLY A 342 -45.78 2.77 -22.89
C GLY A 342 -45.41 2.47 -21.43
N TYR A 343 -44.16 2.06 -21.15
CA TYR A 343 -43.64 1.90 -19.80
C TYR A 343 -42.66 3.03 -19.47
N SER A 344 -42.64 3.41 -18.20
CA SER A 344 -41.61 4.25 -17.61
C SER A 344 -40.74 3.39 -16.71
N THR A 345 -39.44 3.37 -16.95
CA THR A 345 -38.51 2.67 -16.06
C THR A 345 -37.83 3.69 -15.17
N ARG A 346 -38.07 3.58 -13.85
CA ARG A 346 -37.39 4.40 -12.85
C ARG A 346 -36.25 3.58 -12.24
N THR A 347 -35.04 4.11 -12.33
CA THR A 347 -33.83 3.56 -11.74
C THR A 347 -33.39 4.44 -10.58
N GLU A 348 -33.42 3.87 -9.39
CA GLU A 348 -33.07 4.53 -8.14
C GLU A 348 -31.67 4.08 -7.71
N PHE A 349 -30.78 5.05 -7.48
CA PHE A 349 -29.39 4.77 -7.16
C PHE A 349 -28.83 5.72 -6.08
N SER A 350 -27.68 5.35 -5.53
CA SER A 350 -26.83 6.24 -4.74
C SER A 350 -25.40 6.21 -5.29
N MET A 351 -24.67 7.30 -5.06
CA MET A 351 -23.25 7.37 -5.38
C MET A 351 -22.44 7.45 -4.09
N VAL A 352 -21.30 6.77 -4.08
CA VAL A 352 -20.28 6.96 -3.05
C VAL A 352 -19.03 7.48 -3.75
N PRO A 353 -18.68 8.76 -3.56
CA PRO A 353 -17.50 9.34 -4.20
C PRO A 353 -16.22 8.83 -3.55
N ILE A 354 -15.11 8.94 -4.29
CA ILE A 354 -13.77 8.68 -3.77
C ILE A 354 -12.91 9.95 -3.80
N TYR A 355 -12.27 10.24 -2.67
CA TYR A 355 -11.29 11.31 -2.53
C TYR A 355 -9.90 10.71 -2.37
N ASN A 356 -8.93 11.26 -3.11
CA ASN A 356 -7.53 10.85 -3.04
C ASN A 356 -6.69 11.98 -2.43
N GLU A 357 -5.88 11.66 -1.42
CA GLU A 357 -4.87 12.60 -0.93
C GLU A 357 -3.80 12.90 -1.98
N GLN A 358 -3.22 14.10 -1.93
CA GLN A 358 -2.25 14.58 -2.91
C GLN A 358 -1.03 13.66 -3.04
N LEU A 359 -0.53 13.11 -1.92
CA LEU A 359 0.65 12.24 -1.90
C LEU A 359 0.42 10.89 -2.61
N VAL A 360 -0.83 10.44 -2.76
CA VAL A 360 -1.17 9.17 -3.44
C VAL A 360 -0.73 9.19 -4.90
N GLN A 361 -0.75 10.37 -5.55
CA GLN A 361 -0.31 10.51 -6.95
C GLN A 361 1.19 10.26 -7.14
N SER A 362 2.00 10.50 -6.10
CA SER A 362 3.46 10.33 -6.16
C SER A 362 3.92 8.87 -6.21
N PHE A 363 3.07 7.93 -5.77
CA PHE A 363 3.36 6.50 -5.78
C PHE A 363 3.17 5.90 -7.18
N SER A 364 3.92 4.84 -7.49
CA SER A 364 3.72 4.12 -8.74
C SER A 364 2.37 3.39 -8.79
N THR A 365 1.83 3.16 -9.99
CA THR A 365 0.57 2.41 -10.21
C THR A 365 0.56 1.03 -9.54
N LYS A 366 1.72 0.36 -9.50
CA LYS A 366 1.88 -0.95 -8.85
C LYS A 366 1.75 -0.85 -7.31
N GLN A 367 2.34 0.17 -6.70
CA GLN A 367 2.31 0.39 -5.25
C GLN A 367 0.91 0.76 -4.73
N ARG A 368 0.17 1.58 -5.48
CA ARG A 368 -1.19 2.00 -5.09
C ARG A 368 -2.31 1.11 -5.65
N ASN A 369 -1.95 0.08 -6.44
CA ASN A 369 -2.85 -0.87 -7.08
C ASN A 369 -4.03 -0.24 -7.87
N CYS A 370 -3.85 1.00 -8.34
CA CYS A 370 -4.83 1.75 -9.14
C CYS A 370 -4.10 2.71 -10.09
N ARG A 371 -4.77 3.13 -11.15
CA ARG A 371 -4.24 4.06 -12.17
C ARG A 371 -5.14 5.29 -12.27
N PHE A 372 -4.56 6.47 -12.44
CA PHE A 372 -5.33 7.71 -12.60
C PHE A 372 -5.80 7.87 -14.05
N SER A 373 -6.86 8.65 -14.24
CA SER A 373 -7.49 8.87 -15.55
C SER A 373 -6.55 9.51 -16.59
N HIS A 374 -5.62 10.36 -16.15
CA HIS A 374 -4.66 11.06 -17.01
C HIS A 374 -3.38 10.26 -17.32
N GLU A 375 -3.16 9.12 -16.64
CA GLU A 375 -1.97 8.30 -16.84
C GLU A 375 -2.18 7.41 -18.05
N THR A 376 -2.25 7.95 -19.26
CA THR A 376 -2.40 7.17 -20.49
C THR A 376 -1.05 6.82 -21.11
N ASP A 377 -0.99 5.65 -21.76
CA ASP A 377 0.18 5.25 -22.53
C ASP A 377 0.24 6.08 -23.84
N LYS A 378 1.44 6.38 -24.34
CA LYS A 378 1.60 7.27 -25.52
C LYS A 378 0.90 6.77 -26.78
N ASP A 379 0.81 5.44 -26.93
CA ASP A 379 0.18 4.77 -28.07
C ASP A 379 -1.26 4.31 -27.78
N SER A 380 -1.85 4.81 -26.68
CA SER A 380 -3.23 4.51 -26.27
C SER A 380 -4.23 5.00 -27.32
N MET A 381 -5.23 4.18 -27.61
CA MET A 381 -6.32 4.52 -28.50
C MET A 381 -7.30 5.51 -27.86
N PHE A 382 -7.36 5.51 -26.53
CA PHE A 382 -8.18 6.42 -25.75
C PHE A 382 -7.33 7.49 -25.08
N GLN A 383 -7.80 8.74 -25.09
CA GLN A 383 -7.07 9.86 -24.50
C GLN A 383 -7.09 9.85 -22.96
N ILE A 384 -8.13 9.23 -22.38
CA ILE A 384 -8.30 9.04 -20.93
C ILE A 384 -8.23 7.54 -20.63
N TYR A 385 -7.50 7.19 -19.59
CA TYR A 385 -7.44 5.83 -19.09
C TYR A 385 -8.73 5.51 -18.33
N SER A 386 -9.28 4.34 -18.58
CA SER A 386 -10.26 3.69 -17.73
C SER A 386 -10.03 2.20 -17.76
N ARG A 387 -10.55 1.48 -16.76
CA ARG A 387 -10.43 0.02 -16.76
C ARG A 387 -11.09 -0.59 -18.00
N ASP A 388 -12.18 0.01 -18.46
CA ASP A 388 -12.89 -0.40 -19.67
C ASP A 388 -12.12 -0.06 -20.94
N SER A 389 -11.48 1.12 -21.03
CA SER A 389 -10.69 1.51 -22.20
C SER A 389 -9.50 0.57 -22.38
N CYS A 390 -8.79 0.24 -21.29
CA CYS A 390 -7.73 -0.75 -21.28
C CYS A 390 -8.23 -2.15 -21.69
N ALA A 391 -9.39 -2.58 -21.17
CA ALA A 391 -9.97 -3.87 -21.53
C ALA A 391 -10.34 -3.93 -23.02
N ILE A 392 -10.89 -2.85 -23.58
CA ILE A 392 -11.21 -2.74 -25.01
C ILE A 392 -9.94 -2.81 -25.85
N GLU A 393 -8.86 -2.11 -25.47
CA GLU A 393 -7.58 -2.15 -26.19
C GLU A 393 -6.96 -3.55 -26.20
N ILE A 394 -6.93 -4.23 -25.05
CA ILE A 394 -6.44 -5.61 -24.96
C ILE A 394 -7.32 -6.53 -25.82
N TYR A 395 -8.64 -6.36 -25.79
CA TYR A 395 -9.55 -7.13 -26.62
C TYR A 395 -9.26 -6.95 -28.12
N ILE A 396 -9.00 -5.72 -28.55
CA ILE A 396 -8.62 -5.41 -29.94
C ILE A 396 -7.27 -6.02 -30.33
N GLN A 397 -6.27 -5.96 -29.45
CA GLN A 397 -4.96 -6.57 -29.68
C GLN A 397 -5.07 -8.09 -29.85
N GLU A 398 -5.88 -8.77 -29.03
CA GLU A 398 -6.10 -10.21 -29.15
C GLU A 398 -6.90 -10.55 -30.42
N MET A 399 -7.89 -9.74 -30.83
CA MET A 399 -8.59 -9.92 -32.11
C MET A 399 -7.60 -9.89 -33.29
N ILE A 400 -6.67 -8.93 -33.30
CA ILE A 400 -5.62 -8.83 -34.33
C ILE A 400 -4.68 -10.03 -34.26
N LYS A 401 -4.29 -10.48 -33.06
CA LYS A 401 -3.38 -11.61 -32.89
C LYS A 401 -3.96 -12.92 -33.42
N TYR A 402 -5.25 -13.18 -33.18
CA TYR A 402 -5.90 -14.43 -33.59
C TYR A 402 -6.35 -14.42 -35.05
N CYS A 403 -6.96 -13.33 -35.52
CA CYS A 403 -7.62 -13.27 -36.82
C CYS A 403 -7.04 -12.21 -37.78
N GLY A 404 -6.05 -11.42 -37.34
CA GLY A 404 -5.39 -10.41 -38.20
C GLY A 404 -6.23 -9.18 -38.53
N CYS A 405 -7.40 -9.01 -37.91
CA CYS A 405 -8.34 -7.94 -38.21
C CYS A 405 -9.18 -7.56 -36.98
N VAL A 406 -9.83 -6.39 -37.04
CA VAL A 406 -10.68 -5.87 -35.95
C VAL A 406 -12.14 -5.83 -36.39
N SER A 407 -13.06 -6.18 -35.49
CA SER A 407 -14.51 -6.05 -35.75
C SER A 407 -14.90 -4.59 -35.99
N PHE A 408 -15.81 -4.35 -36.94
CA PHE A 408 -16.28 -3.00 -37.31
C PHE A 408 -17.00 -2.24 -36.18
N TYR A 409 -17.36 -2.95 -35.10
CA TYR A 409 -17.94 -2.37 -33.86
C TYR A 409 -16.89 -1.75 -32.93
N TYR A 410 -15.60 -1.91 -33.21
CA TYR A 410 -14.49 -1.33 -32.45
C TYR A 410 -13.72 -0.32 -33.31
N LEU A 411 -12.96 0.55 -32.66
CA LEU A 411 -12.01 1.42 -33.34
C LEU A 411 -10.81 0.60 -33.83
N ALA A 412 -10.41 0.75 -35.08
CA ALA A 412 -9.22 0.07 -35.62
C ALA A 412 -7.98 0.95 -35.39
N PRO A 413 -6.91 0.43 -34.76
CA PRO A 413 -5.66 1.18 -34.59
C PRO A 413 -4.94 1.38 -35.93
N ALA A 414 -4.02 2.36 -35.99
CA ALA A 414 -3.26 2.65 -37.20
C ALA A 414 -2.49 1.42 -37.68
N GLY A 415 -2.69 1.04 -38.94
CA GLY A 415 -2.08 -0.15 -39.55
C GLY A 415 -2.90 -1.44 -39.40
N ALA A 416 -3.96 -1.47 -38.59
CA ALA A 416 -4.89 -2.58 -38.52
C ALA A 416 -6.09 -2.35 -39.46
N ARG A 417 -6.53 -3.41 -40.14
CA ARG A 417 -7.73 -3.37 -40.99
C ARG A 417 -8.96 -3.93 -40.26
N THR A 418 -10.13 -3.47 -40.67
CA THR A 418 -11.39 -4.04 -40.22
C THR A 418 -11.67 -5.37 -40.93
N CYS A 419 -12.28 -6.32 -40.22
CA CYS A 419 -12.61 -7.64 -40.75
C CYS A 419 -13.70 -7.57 -41.84
N ASN A 420 -13.54 -8.38 -42.88
CA ASN A 420 -14.60 -8.71 -43.83
C ASN A 420 -15.64 -9.64 -43.17
N LEU A 421 -16.80 -9.83 -43.82
CA LEU A 421 -17.87 -10.68 -43.26
C LEU A 421 -17.41 -12.13 -43.01
N THR A 422 -16.60 -12.69 -43.91
CA THR A 422 -16.04 -14.05 -43.77
C THR A 422 -15.06 -14.15 -42.60
N GLU A 423 -14.36 -13.07 -42.27
CA GLU A 423 -13.35 -13.03 -41.21
C GLU A 423 -13.99 -12.79 -39.83
N LEU A 424 -15.20 -12.20 -39.80
CA LEU A 424 -15.99 -12.13 -38.57
C LEU A 424 -16.34 -13.53 -38.04
N GLN A 425 -16.38 -14.55 -38.90
CA GLN A 425 -16.53 -15.94 -38.47
C GLN A 425 -15.34 -16.41 -37.61
N CYS A 426 -14.10 -16.03 -37.96
CA CYS A 426 -12.91 -16.34 -37.16
C CYS A 426 -13.02 -15.74 -35.75
N LEU A 427 -13.44 -14.47 -35.65
CA LEU A 427 -13.66 -13.83 -34.36
C LEU A 427 -14.76 -14.54 -33.55
N SER A 428 -15.75 -15.09 -34.26
CA SER A 428 -16.90 -15.80 -33.69
C SER A 428 -16.52 -17.13 -33.07
N GLU A 429 -15.76 -17.93 -33.81
CA GLU A 429 -15.27 -19.23 -33.36
C GLU A 429 -14.32 -19.07 -32.17
N ASN A 430 -13.42 -18.08 -32.24
CA ASN A 430 -12.41 -17.84 -31.20
C ASN A 430 -12.89 -16.91 -30.06
N LYS A 431 -14.17 -16.54 -30.03
CA LYS A 431 -14.70 -15.54 -29.07
C LYS A 431 -14.35 -15.87 -27.61
N LYS A 432 -14.50 -17.15 -27.23
CA LYS A 432 -14.24 -17.61 -25.85
C LYS A 432 -12.78 -17.47 -25.47
N ASP A 433 -11.87 -17.78 -26.40
CA ASP A 433 -10.43 -17.71 -26.16
C ASP A 433 -9.93 -16.27 -26.11
N ILE A 434 -10.46 -15.41 -26.98
CA ILE A 434 -10.18 -13.97 -26.96
C ILE A 434 -10.66 -13.37 -25.61
N LEU A 435 -11.86 -13.73 -25.14
CA LEU A 435 -12.43 -13.21 -23.89
C LEU A 435 -11.78 -13.80 -22.61
N SER A 436 -11.38 -15.07 -22.64
CA SER A 436 -10.71 -15.70 -21.50
C SER A 436 -9.34 -15.07 -21.26
N LEU A 437 -8.60 -14.75 -22.33
CA LEU A 437 -7.30 -14.11 -22.26
C LEU A 437 -7.36 -12.65 -21.78
N THR A 438 -8.43 -11.92 -22.09
CA THR A 438 -8.67 -10.59 -21.49
C THR A 438 -8.91 -10.66 -19.98
N THR A 439 -9.46 -11.78 -19.50
CA THR A 439 -9.75 -11.99 -18.07
C THR A 439 -8.51 -12.50 -17.31
N ILE A 440 -7.69 -13.34 -17.95
CA ILE A 440 -6.51 -13.99 -17.35
C ILE A 440 -5.29 -13.06 -17.35
N LYS A 441 -5.09 -12.25 -18.39
CA LYS A 441 -4.08 -11.16 -18.37
C LYS A 441 -4.66 -9.95 -17.62
N LYS A 442 -4.78 -10.02 -16.29
CA LYS A 442 -5.12 -8.87 -15.42
C LYS A 442 -4.03 -7.77 -15.49
N LYS A 443 -3.95 -7.05 -16.62
CA LYS A 443 -3.06 -5.90 -16.81
C LYS A 443 -3.75 -4.56 -16.56
N CYS A 444 -5.09 -4.52 -16.54
CA CYS A 444 -5.85 -3.29 -16.34
C CYS A 444 -6.10 -3.06 -14.86
N TYR A 445 -5.43 -2.06 -14.29
CA TYR A 445 -5.70 -1.54 -12.96
C TYR A 445 -7.06 -0.84 -12.93
N SER A 446 -7.77 -0.92 -11.79
CA SER A 446 -8.95 -0.09 -11.55
C SER A 446 -8.57 1.39 -11.46
N LEU A 447 -9.55 2.27 -11.65
CA LEU A 447 -9.34 3.70 -11.55
C LEU A 447 -9.18 4.13 -10.09
N CYS A 448 -8.30 5.10 -9.82
CA CYS A 448 -8.18 5.69 -8.48
C CYS A 448 -9.32 6.69 -8.17
N GLU A 449 -9.99 7.24 -9.19
CA GLU A 449 -10.95 8.34 -9.11
C GLU A 449 -12.40 7.92 -9.42
N GLU A 450 -12.65 6.62 -9.55
CA GLU A 450 -13.94 6.06 -9.94
C GLU A 450 -14.92 6.08 -8.76
N ASN A 451 -16.09 6.69 -8.98
CA ASN A 451 -17.15 6.69 -7.98
C ASN A 451 -17.93 5.39 -8.05
N THR A 452 -18.32 4.84 -6.90
CA THR A 452 -19.13 3.62 -6.88
C THR A 452 -20.61 3.98 -6.97
N ILE A 453 -21.33 3.31 -7.87
CA ILE A 453 -22.77 3.49 -8.09
C ILE A 453 -23.50 2.27 -7.55
N ASN A 454 -24.40 2.48 -6.59
CA ASN A 454 -25.24 1.43 -6.03
C ASN A 454 -26.66 1.61 -6.55
N VAL A 455 -27.14 0.69 -7.38
CA VAL A 455 -28.53 0.68 -7.86
C VAL A 455 -29.38 -0.18 -6.93
N TYR A 456 -30.46 0.38 -6.40
CA TYR A 456 -31.34 -0.31 -5.45
C TYR A 456 -32.61 -0.83 -6.10
N HIS A 457 -33.19 -0.06 -7.02
CA HIS A 457 -34.45 -0.39 -7.67
C HIS A 457 -34.42 0.01 -9.15
N SER A 458 -34.97 -0.83 -10.01
CA SER A 458 -35.06 -0.58 -11.44
C SER A 458 -36.20 -1.40 -12.06
N GLU A 459 -37.44 -1.05 -11.73
CA GLU A 459 -38.62 -1.74 -12.26
C GLU A 459 -39.40 -0.89 -13.28
N PRO A 460 -39.92 -1.50 -14.36
CA PRO A 460 -40.77 -0.82 -15.33
C PRO A 460 -42.19 -0.65 -14.78
N ILE A 461 -42.64 0.60 -14.67
CA ILE A 461 -43.99 0.98 -14.24
C ILE A 461 -44.80 1.35 -15.49
N GLN A 462 -46.01 0.82 -15.62
CA GLN A 462 -46.90 1.18 -16.73
C GLN A 462 -47.39 2.62 -16.55
N PHE A 463 -47.17 3.47 -17.57
CA PHE A 463 -47.56 4.87 -17.49
C PHE A 463 -49.05 5.02 -17.81
N SER A 464 -49.82 5.69 -16.96
CA SER A 464 -51.29 5.76 -17.11
C SER A 464 -51.79 6.85 -18.08
N HIS A 465 -50.94 7.78 -18.54
CA HIS A 465 -51.40 8.98 -19.28
C HIS A 465 -50.44 9.57 -20.34
N ILE A 466 -49.60 8.78 -21.02
CA ILE A 466 -48.76 9.30 -22.13
C ILE A 466 -48.83 8.35 -23.32
N ASP A 467 -48.85 8.92 -24.53
CA ASP A 467 -48.84 8.26 -25.83
C ASP A 467 -48.06 6.93 -25.85
N ASP A 468 -48.66 5.87 -26.38
CA ASP A 468 -48.06 4.54 -26.59
C ASP A 468 -46.77 4.57 -27.45
N GLU A 469 -46.43 5.72 -28.04
CA GLU A 469 -45.26 5.95 -28.85
C GLU A 469 -44.05 6.50 -28.07
N ILE A 470 -44.14 6.75 -26.77
CA ILE A 470 -43.04 7.28 -25.95
C ILE A 470 -42.55 6.23 -24.96
N ILE A 471 -41.24 6.25 -24.75
CA ILE A 471 -40.54 5.47 -23.74
C ILE A 471 -39.94 6.46 -22.74
N ARG A 472 -40.24 6.33 -21.46
CA ARG A 472 -39.66 7.18 -20.41
C ARG A 472 -38.63 6.42 -19.59
N ILE A 473 -37.47 7.02 -19.39
CA ILE A 473 -36.41 6.52 -18.52
C ILE A 473 -36.12 7.60 -17.49
N ASP A 474 -36.16 7.23 -16.22
CA ASP A 474 -36.00 8.14 -15.08
C ASP A 474 -34.83 7.61 -14.23
N PHE A 475 -33.75 8.38 -14.13
CA PHE A 475 -32.62 8.09 -13.25
C PHE A 475 -32.64 9.05 -12.06
N MET A 476 -32.96 8.52 -10.89
CA MET A 476 -33.13 9.29 -9.67
C MET A 476 -32.10 8.90 -8.61
N SER A 477 -31.39 9.89 -8.09
CA SER A 477 -30.56 9.72 -6.90
C SER A 477 -31.41 9.73 -5.63
N LEU A 478 -31.40 8.64 -4.88
CA LEU A 478 -32.23 8.46 -3.67
C LEU A 478 -31.84 9.39 -2.53
N ALA A 479 -30.54 9.59 -2.36
CA ALA A 479 -30.00 10.29 -1.22
C ALA A 479 -28.72 11.02 -1.61
N ARG A 480 -28.47 12.10 -0.88
CA ARG A 480 -27.18 12.77 -0.87
C ARG A 480 -26.13 11.77 -0.39
N PRO A 481 -24.92 11.80 -0.96
CA PRO A 481 -23.88 10.86 -0.57
C PRO A 481 -23.47 11.23 0.87
N PHE A 482 -23.65 10.29 1.80
CA PHE A 482 -23.36 10.47 3.23
C PHE A 482 -22.09 9.72 3.66
N VAL A 483 -21.55 8.89 2.76
CA VAL A 483 -20.25 8.24 2.88
C VAL A 483 -19.40 8.68 1.69
N GLN A 484 -18.09 8.80 1.91
CA GLN A 484 -17.09 8.88 0.86
C GLN A 484 -15.96 7.89 1.17
N TYR A 485 -15.34 7.35 0.13
CA TYR A 485 -14.08 6.62 0.29
C TYR A 485 -12.93 7.62 0.30
N ARG A 486 -12.03 7.52 1.26
CA ARG A 486 -10.78 8.29 1.31
C ARG A 486 -9.61 7.36 1.10
N ARG A 487 -8.84 7.61 0.05
CA ARG A 487 -7.54 6.98 -0.17
C ARG A 487 -6.45 7.88 0.40
N TYR A 488 -5.68 7.34 1.33
CA TYR A 488 -4.63 8.06 2.05
C TYR A 488 -3.34 7.23 2.09
N VAL A 489 -2.23 7.91 2.36
CA VAL A 489 -0.91 7.28 2.49
C VAL A 489 -0.75 6.76 3.91
N VAL A 490 -0.54 5.45 4.06
CA VAL A 490 -0.30 4.81 5.37
C VAL A 490 1.19 4.87 5.71
N HIS A 491 2.04 4.50 4.75
CA HIS A 491 3.49 4.48 4.94
C HIS A 491 4.16 5.36 3.90
N SER A 492 4.72 6.47 4.37
CA SER A 492 5.53 7.37 3.57
C SER A 492 7.01 6.97 3.59
N LEU A 493 7.80 7.53 2.67
CA LEU A 493 9.26 7.35 2.68
C LEU A 493 9.87 7.85 4.01
N LEU A 494 9.28 8.90 4.60
CA LEU A 494 9.74 9.45 5.87
C LEU A 494 9.56 8.45 7.01
N ASP A 495 8.45 7.71 7.03
CA ASP A 495 8.18 6.70 8.05
C ASP A 495 9.20 5.56 7.98
N VAL A 496 9.60 5.15 6.77
CA VAL A 496 10.67 4.16 6.58
C VAL A 496 12.00 4.67 7.11
N ILE A 497 12.37 5.92 6.82
CA ILE A 497 13.63 6.51 7.32
C ILE A 497 13.64 6.57 8.84
N VAL A 498 12.51 6.96 9.45
CA VAL A 498 12.35 7.02 10.91
C VAL A 498 12.39 5.61 11.51
N ALA A 499 11.71 4.64 10.92
CA ALA A 499 11.74 3.23 11.35
C ALA A 499 13.16 2.63 11.27
N VAL A 500 13.88 2.85 10.17
CA VAL A 500 15.27 2.40 10.02
C VAL A 500 16.19 3.09 11.03
N GLY A 501 16.07 4.41 11.19
CA GLY A 501 16.87 5.18 12.15
C GLY A 501 16.63 4.73 13.59
N SER A 502 15.38 4.53 13.97
CA SER A 502 15.02 4.01 15.30
C SER A 502 15.48 2.58 15.53
N ALA A 503 15.41 1.69 14.52
CA ALA A 503 15.93 0.33 14.61
C ALA A 503 17.46 0.33 14.81
N LEU A 504 18.21 1.13 14.04
CA LEU A 504 19.66 1.26 14.21
C LEU A 504 20.02 1.85 15.58
N GLY A 505 19.28 2.86 16.03
CA GLY A 505 19.46 3.48 17.35
C GLY A 505 19.21 2.52 18.50
N LEU A 506 18.12 1.75 18.46
CA LEU A 506 17.73 0.82 19.52
C LEU A 506 18.64 -0.42 19.60
N PHE A 507 18.96 -1.04 18.47
CA PHE A 507 19.69 -2.32 18.44
C PHE A 507 21.22 -2.14 18.42
N MET A 508 21.72 -1.08 17.76
CA MET A 508 23.16 -0.87 17.61
C MET A 508 23.69 0.30 18.45
N GLY A 509 22.82 1.15 19.00
CA GLY A 509 23.24 2.43 19.59
C GLY A 509 23.90 3.36 18.57
N ALA A 510 23.70 3.09 17.28
CA ALA A 510 24.34 3.79 16.18
C ALA A 510 23.42 4.90 15.66
N SER A 511 24.04 6.02 15.31
CA SER A 511 23.36 7.14 14.65
C SER A 511 23.88 7.31 13.23
N ILE A 512 23.29 8.24 12.48
CA ILE A 512 23.79 8.62 11.15
C ILE A 512 25.25 9.09 11.20
N LEU A 513 25.68 9.70 12.32
CA LEU A 513 27.07 10.11 12.52
C LEU A 513 28.01 8.91 12.67
N SER A 514 27.55 7.83 13.32
CA SER A 514 28.31 6.59 13.48
C SER A 514 28.67 5.97 12.12
N PHE A 515 27.83 6.15 11.10
CA PHE A 515 28.10 5.71 9.73
C PHE A 515 29.31 6.42 9.11
N PHE A 516 29.56 7.68 9.46
CA PHE A 516 30.73 8.44 8.99
C PHE A 516 31.96 8.24 9.90
N GLU A 517 31.76 8.10 11.21
CA GLU A 517 32.84 7.92 12.18
C GLU A 517 33.56 6.57 12.03
N ILE A 518 32.84 5.48 11.77
CA ILE A 518 33.43 4.13 11.68
C ILE A 518 34.44 4.04 10.51
N PRO A 519 34.10 4.41 9.26
CA PRO A 519 35.06 4.44 8.16
C PRO A 519 36.20 5.42 8.42
N TYR A 520 35.92 6.60 9.00
CA TYR A 520 36.95 7.56 9.35
C TYR A 520 37.99 6.95 10.30
N TRP A 521 37.54 6.23 11.33
CA TRP A 521 38.44 5.60 12.30
C TRP A 521 39.22 4.41 11.68
N LEU A 522 38.53 3.61 10.86
CA LEU A 522 39.13 2.41 10.24
C LEU A 522 40.16 2.75 9.16
N PHE A 523 39.91 3.77 8.34
CA PHE A 523 40.71 4.06 7.16
C PHE A 523 41.58 5.32 7.28
N LEU A 524 41.08 6.41 7.89
CA LEU A 524 41.80 7.69 7.89
C LEU A 524 42.65 7.89 9.15
N ARG A 525 42.19 7.42 10.31
CA ARG A 525 42.93 7.58 11.57
C ARG A 525 44.03 6.53 11.77
N ARG A 526 43.88 5.34 11.16
CA ARG A 526 44.84 4.24 11.30
C ARG A 526 46.26 4.63 10.85
N ASP A 527 46.35 5.51 9.86
CA ASP A 527 47.63 5.98 9.30
C ASP A 527 48.39 6.94 10.23
N GLN A 528 47.80 7.40 11.34
CA GLN A 528 48.47 8.26 12.33
C GLN A 528 49.06 7.49 13.54
N ILE A 529 48.90 6.16 13.59
CA ILE A 529 49.30 5.32 14.75
C ILE A 529 50.43 4.33 14.39
N VAL A 530 50.91 4.34 13.15
CA VAL A 530 52.15 3.64 12.74
C VAL A 530 53.28 4.65 12.73
#